data_AF-A0A2V9V920-F1
#
_entry.id   AF-A0A2V9V920-F1
#
_cell.length_a   1.000
_cell.length_b   1.000
_cell.length_c   1.000
_cell.angle_alpha   90.00
_cell.angle_beta   90.00
_cell.angle_gamma   90.00
#
_symmetry.space_group_name_H-M   'P 1'
#
loop_
_entity.id
_entity.type
_entity.pdbx_description
1 polymer ?
#
loop_
_entity_poly.entity_id
_entity_poly.type
_entity_poly.pdbx_seq_one_letter_code
_entity_poly.pdbx_strand_id
1 'polypeptide(L)'
;MKILFFGLSISSAWGNGHATTYRALIRALHERGHRIIFFERNAEWYASNRDLPEPPFCTLEVFESWDAIKARVRKELQDADVAVVGSYFP
;
A
#
# COMPACT_ATOMS: atom_id res chain seq x y z
N MET A 1 5.80 -14.05 -6.87
CA MET A 1 4.90 -14.09 -5.70
C MET A 1 3.98 -12.88 -5.72
N LYS A 2 2.77 -13.04 -5.19
CA LYS A 2 1.81 -11.96 -4.91
C LYS A 2 1.94 -11.54 -3.44
N ILE A 3 2.26 -10.27 -3.21
CA ILE A 3 2.49 -9.72 -1.88
C ILE A 3 1.55 -8.55 -1.64
N LEU A 4 0.83 -8.60 -0.54
CA LEU A 4 -0.08 -7.54 -0.12
C LEU A 4 0.57 -6.75 1.01
N PHE A 5 0.58 -5.43 0.88
CA PHE A 5 1.01 -4.52 1.92
C PHE A 5 -0.18 -3.74 2.44
N PHE A 6 -0.22 -3.57 3.75
CA PHE A 6 -1.20 -2.78 4.46
C PHE A 6 -0.45 -1.75 5.29
N GLY A 7 -0.49 -0.47 4.90
CA GLY A 7 0.32 0.55 5.54
C GLY A 7 -0.31 1.93 5.55
N LEU A 8 0.24 2.80 6.39
CA LEU A 8 -0.26 4.15 6.60
C LEU A 8 -0.27 4.97 5.31
N SER A 9 0.89 5.09 4.63
CA SER A 9 0.92 5.67 3.29
C SER A 9 2.19 5.33 2.52
N ILE A 10 2.03 4.98 1.24
CA ILE A 10 3.06 4.98 0.21
C ILE A 10 2.91 6.17 -0.75
N SER A 11 1.68 6.69 -0.88
CA SER A 11 1.33 7.76 -1.81
C SER A 11 1.78 9.15 -1.35
N SER A 12 1.99 9.34 -0.05
CA SER A 12 2.45 10.59 0.55
C SER A 12 3.63 10.36 1.51
N ALA A 13 4.74 11.07 1.25
CA ALA A 13 5.88 11.15 2.16
C ALA A 13 5.79 12.32 3.16
N TRP A 14 4.72 13.12 3.12
CA TRP A 14 4.56 14.30 3.96
C TRP A 14 4.46 13.95 5.44
N GLY A 15 5.43 14.39 6.24
CA GLY A 15 5.49 14.08 7.69
C GLY A 15 5.51 12.57 7.99
N ASN A 16 5.82 11.73 7.00
CA ASN A 16 5.70 10.28 7.06
C ASN A 16 6.99 9.59 6.63
N GLY A 17 7.77 9.09 7.60
CA GLY A 17 8.98 8.32 7.32
C GLY A 17 8.74 6.96 6.66
N HIS A 18 7.52 6.41 6.74
CA HIS A 18 7.23 5.08 6.21
C HIS A 18 7.21 5.04 4.67
N ALA A 19 6.76 6.12 4.01
CA ALA A 19 6.61 6.13 2.56
C ALA A 19 7.94 5.84 1.86
N THR A 20 9.03 6.49 2.27
CA THR A 20 10.35 6.28 1.67
C THR A 20 10.82 4.83 1.83
N THR A 21 10.62 4.24 3.01
CA THR A 21 10.96 2.83 3.28
C THR A 21 10.12 1.87 2.43
N TYR A 22 8.80 2.07 2.37
CA TYR A 22 7.91 1.26 1.53
C TYR A 22 8.29 1.35 0.06
N ARG A 23 8.53 2.56 -0.46
CA ARG A 23 8.93 2.77 -1.86
C ARG A 23 10.23 2.04 -2.18
N ALA A 24 11.25 2.14 -1.31
CA ALA A 24 12.51 1.45 -1.50
C ALA A 24 12.35 -0.09 -1.50
N LEU A 25 11.64 -0.63 -0.51
CA LEU A 25 11.40 -2.07 -0.39
C LEU A 25 10.58 -2.60 -1.57
N ILE A 26 9.44 -1.96 -1.86
CA ILE A 26 8.51 -2.44 -2.88
C ILE A 26 9.12 -2.29 -4.27
N ARG A 27 9.87 -1.23 -4.57
CA ARG A 27 10.62 -1.13 -5.82
C ARG A 27 11.60 -2.29 -5.99
N ALA A 28 12.36 -2.62 -4.94
CA ALA A 28 13.30 -3.74 -4.97
C ALA A 28 12.60 -5.11 -5.12
N LEU A 29 11.38 -5.27 -4.59
CA LEU A 29 10.56 -6.47 -4.79
C LEU A 29 9.98 -6.53 -6.21
N HIS A 30 9.50 -5.41 -6.74
CA HIS A 30 9.00 -5.31 -8.10
C HIS A 30 10.08 -5.67 -9.13
N GLU A 31 11.30 -5.15 -8.95
CA GLU A 31 12.47 -5.47 -9.79
C GLU A 31 12.84 -6.97 -9.76
N ARG A 32 12.46 -7.69 -8.70
CA ARG A 32 12.62 -9.16 -8.58
C ARG A 32 11.44 -9.94 -9.18
N GLY A 33 10.48 -9.27 -9.80
CA GLY A 33 9.32 -9.91 -10.46
C GLY A 33 8.16 -10.24 -9.50
N HIS A 34 8.13 -9.66 -8.30
CA HIS A 34 6.98 -9.81 -7.40
C HIS A 34 5.85 -8.87 -7.82
N ARG A 35 4.60 -9.33 -7.67
CA ARG A 35 3.40 -8.51 -7.86
C ARG A 35 2.98 -7.95 -6.51
N ILE A 36 2.90 -6.63 -6.39
CA ILE A 36 2.57 -5.96 -5.14
C ILE A 36 1.24 -5.20 -5.25
N ILE A 37 0.41 -5.33 -4.22
CA ILE A 37 -0.74 -4.47 -3.97
C ILE A 37 -0.53 -3.79 -2.62
N PHE A 38 -0.63 -2.46 -2.59
CA PHE A 38 -0.54 -1.68 -1.37
C PHE A 38 -1.92 -1.11 -1.04
N PHE A 39 -2.45 -1.44 0.13
CA PHE A 39 -3.69 -0.88 0.65
C PHE A 39 -3.38 0.28 1.59
N GLU A 40 -3.95 1.44 1.29
CA GLU A 40 -3.72 2.69 2.00
C GLU A 40 -5.06 3.32 2.38
N ARG A 41 -5.24 3.72 3.65
CA ARG A 41 -6.44 4.46 4.03
C ARG A 41 -6.32 5.92 3.58
N ASN A 42 -7.40 6.49 3.05
CA ASN A 42 -7.48 7.90 2.69
C ASN A 42 -7.60 8.79 3.95
N ALA A 43 -6.48 9.04 4.63
CA ALA A 43 -6.44 9.96 5.77
C ALA A 43 -6.13 11.40 5.32
N GLU A 44 -6.88 12.37 5.83
CA GLU A 44 -6.92 13.77 5.39
C GLU A 44 -5.54 14.39 5.15
N TRP A 45 -4.63 14.33 6.12
CA TRP A 45 -3.30 14.94 6.02
C TRP A 45 -2.44 14.35 4.89
N TYR A 46 -2.53 13.04 4.62
CA TYR A 46 -1.78 12.40 3.54
C TYR A 46 -2.46 12.58 2.19
N ALA A 47 -3.79 12.55 2.18
CA ALA A 47 -4.61 12.74 0.99
C ALA A 47 -4.32 14.08 0.30
N SER A 48 -4.18 15.16 1.08
CA SER A 48 -3.86 16.49 0.57
C SER A 48 -2.40 16.68 0.15
N ASN A 49 -1.51 15.74 0.46
CA ASN A 49 -0.06 15.86 0.26
C ASN A 49 0.53 14.66 -0.51
N ARG A 50 -0.22 14.07 -1.44
CA ARG A 50 0.28 12.95 -2.27
C ARG A 50 1.33 13.43 -3.26
N ASP A 51 2.57 13.04 -3.04
CA ASP A 51 3.69 13.29 -3.96
C ASP A 51 3.92 12.12 -4.95
N LEU A 52 3.33 10.94 -4.70
CA LEU A 52 3.39 9.78 -5.59
C LEU A 52 2.03 9.04 -5.63
N PRO A 53 0.99 9.62 -6.27
CA PRO A 53 -0.34 9.03 -6.30
C PRO A 53 -0.43 7.74 -7.12
N GLU A 54 0.48 7.54 -8.08
CA GLU A 54 0.53 6.35 -8.95
C GLU A 54 1.94 5.75 -8.94
N PRO A 55 2.28 4.94 -7.93
CA PRO A 55 3.60 4.33 -7.85
C PRO A 55 3.79 3.30 -8.98
N PRO A 56 4.83 3.42 -9.83
CA PRO A 56 5.00 2.55 -11.01
C PRO A 56 5.40 1.10 -10.68
N PHE A 57 5.60 0.78 -9.40
CA PHE A 57 6.12 -0.50 -8.91
C PHE A 57 5.12 -1.30 -8.09
N CYS A 58 3.88 -0.82 -7.93
CA CYS A 58 2.80 -1.59 -7.28
C CYS A 58 1.42 -1.07 -7.68
N THR A 59 0.40 -1.89 -7.51
CA THR A 59 -0.98 -1.39 -7.51
C THR A 59 -1.28 -0.74 -6.18
N LEU A 60 -1.66 0.54 -6.17
CA LEU A 60 -2.11 1.24 -4.99
C LEU A 60 -3.65 1.24 -4.92
N GLU A 61 -4.18 0.74 -3.80
CA GLU A 61 -5.61 0.72 -3.50
C GLU A 61 -5.86 1.66 -2.31
N VAL A 62 -6.31 2.88 -2.60
CA VAL A 62 -6.70 3.85 -1.57
C VAL A 62 -8.17 3.63 -1.19
N PHE A 63 -8.46 3.59 0.12
CA PHE A 63 -9.83 3.34 0.60
C PHE A 63 -10.25 4.26 1.75
N GLU A 64 -11.54 4.56 1.86
CA GLU A 64 -12.10 5.42 2.91
C GLU A 64 -12.34 4.68 4.23
N SER A 65 -12.86 3.46 4.13
CA SER A 65 -13.27 2.63 5.26
C SER A 65 -13.09 1.14 4.98
N TRP A 66 -13.02 0.36 6.05
CA TRP A 66 -12.96 -1.09 5.94
C TRP A 66 -14.16 -1.69 5.22
N ASP A 67 -15.37 -1.16 5.43
CA ASP A 67 -16.56 -1.64 4.74
C ASP A 67 -16.45 -1.51 3.23
N ALA A 68 -15.81 -0.45 2.73
CA ALA A 68 -15.60 -0.22 1.31
C ALA A 68 -14.59 -1.19 0.67
N ILE A 69 -13.56 -1.62 1.42
CA ILE A 69 -12.44 -2.38 0.85
C ILE A 69 -12.38 -3.86 1.28
N LYS A 70 -13.11 -4.27 2.31
CA LYS A 70 -13.04 -5.63 2.89
C LYS A 70 -13.22 -6.73 1.85
N ALA A 71 -14.20 -6.61 0.96
CA ALA A 71 -14.46 -7.60 -0.08
C ALA A 71 -13.28 -7.72 -1.07
N ARG A 72 -12.70 -6.58 -1.45
CA ARG A 72 -11.53 -6.51 -2.33
C ARG A 72 -10.30 -7.12 -1.65
N VAL A 73 -10.01 -6.74 -0.41
CA VAL A 73 -8.90 -7.30 0.38
C VAL A 73 -9.02 -8.82 0.51
N ARG A 74 -10.20 -9.33 0.87
CA ARG A 74 -10.44 -10.78 0.97
C ARG A 74 -10.19 -11.50 -0.34
N LYS A 75 -10.64 -10.94 -1.46
CA LYS A 75 -10.38 -11.50 -2.79
C LYS A 75 -8.88 -11.55 -3.08
N GLU A 76 -8.14 -10.47 -2.82
CA GLU A 76 -6.71 -10.42 -3.11
C GLU A 76 -5.88 -11.31 -2.17
N LEU A 77 -6.36 -11.58 -0.95
CA LEU A 77 -5.73 -12.48 0.02
C LEU A 77 -5.86 -13.96 -0.35
N GLN A 78 -6.84 -14.37 -1.18
CA GLN A 78 -7.08 -15.78 -1.49
C GLN A 78 -5.91 -16.46 -2.20
N ASP A 79 -5.20 -15.72 -3.04
CA ASP A 79 -4.05 -16.13 -3.85
C ASP A 79 -2.78 -15.35 -3.47
N ALA A 80 -2.78 -14.68 -2.31
CA ALA A 80 -1.59 -14.01 -1.79
C ALA A 80 -0.62 -15.02 -1.19
N ASP A 81 0.66 -14.89 -1.53
CA ASP A 81 1.72 -15.68 -0.90
C ASP A 81 2.11 -15.08 0.47
N VAL A 82 2.04 -13.75 0.58
CA VAL A 82 2.43 -12.99 1.78
C VAL A 82 1.51 -11.79 1.98
N ALA A 83 1.10 -11.56 3.23
CA ALA A 83 0.48 -10.32 3.68
C ALA A 83 1.37 -9.64 4.73
N VAL A 84 1.71 -8.36 4.49
CA VAL A 84 2.53 -7.54 5.37
C VAL A 84 1.65 -6.46 5.99
N VAL A 85 1.49 -6.50 7.31
CA VAL A 85 0.79 -5.46 8.07
C VAL A 85 1.82 -4.55 8.70
N GLY A 86 1.84 -3.30 8.26
CA GLY A 86 2.73 -2.28 8.78
C GLY A 86 2.12 -1.48 9.93
N SER A 87 2.95 -0.61 10.52
CA SER A 87 2.52 0.27 11.60
C SER A 87 1.48 1.30 11.13
N TYR A 88 0.62 1.72 12.07
CA TYR A 88 -0.44 2.72 11.85
C TYR A 88 -1.43 2.36 10.74
N PHE A 89 -1.51 1.08 10.37
CA PHE A 89 -2.58 0.57 9.54
C PHE A 89 -3.83 0.32 10.41
N PRO A 90 -5.00 0.89 10.06
CA PRO A 90 -6.20 0.92 10.90
C PRO A 90 -7.03 -0.37 10.85
#